data_AF-A0A9W6NMM1-F1
#
_entry.id   AF-A0A9W6NMM1-F1
#
_cell.length_a   1.000
_cell.length_b   1.000
_cell.length_c   1.000
_cell.angle_alpha   90.00
_cell.angle_beta   90.00
_cell.angle_gamma   90.00
#
_symmetry.space_group_name_H-M   'P 1'
#
loop_
_entity.id
_entity.type
_entity.pdbx_description
1 polymer ?
#
loop_
_entity_poly.entity_id
_entity_poly.type
_entity_poly.pdbx_seq_one_letter_code
_entity_poly.pdbx_strand_id
1 'polypeptide(L)'
;MPFRSIHGAEFAVDTPADVAALVDMLGPAATNQRLRDALCDVFAYVAGVHLDWFLPHQERVVLELLDGFGVTFDTRCTLLHGAPDTCVEHLARRVRDRWSEDHLESLAAIGTAPALAAVADLVRGHDGKHELEDAGFWVPPAGPAQQRFSSHLLAVERRPVADLAELLAVDHPVGLPLDRVLREPAATPVEWHFLSLRAAALPGVPEWPAERMHLLGAGGWEVAGSVGEDGRWYDVISEHRAPAEEPWNGNDDPDSWGAVVLRPYDDTLVYSNSHIHSTPDVFGTVGGPPIGVYSNPSCRSCGRLMFHVATLTNQIREYADGFCSLYICEDCHVTACTAPNWN
;
A
#
# COMPACT_ATOMS: atom_id res chain seq x y z
N MET A 1 -10.77 1.45 -24.84
CA MET A 1 -12.22 1.43 -24.51
C MET A 1 -12.45 2.54 -23.51
N PRO A 2 -13.57 3.28 -23.53
CA PRO A 2 -13.78 4.33 -22.54
C PRO A 2 -13.79 3.74 -21.13
N PHE A 3 -13.00 4.30 -20.23
CA PHE A 3 -13.02 3.96 -18.82
C PHE A 3 -14.39 4.31 -18.24
N ARG A 4 -15.01 3.36 -17.54
CA ARG A 4 -16.28 3.58 -16.82
C ARG A 4 -15.98 3.55 -15.34
N SER A 5 -16.08 4.72 -14.69
CA SER A 5 -16.06 4.78 -13.22
C SER A 5 -17.21 3.95 -12.65
N ILE A 6 -17.02 3.36 -11.46
CA ILE A 6 -18.08 2.59 -10.79
C ILE A 6 -19.28 3.49 -10.42
N HIS A 7 -19.07 4.80 -10.36
CA HIS A 7 -20.10 5.81 -10.14
C HIS A 7 -20.94 6.16 -11.38
N GLY A 8 -20.70 5.50 -12.52
CA GLY A 8 -21.53 5.65 -13.73
C GLY A 8 -21.28 6.93 -14.53
N ALA A 9 -20.30 7.75 -14.14
CA ALA A 9 -19.81 8.85 -14.97
C ALA A 9 -18.86 8.29 -16.03
N GLU A 10 -19.19 8.51 -17.29
CA GLU A 10 -18.35 8.15 -18.43
C GLU A 10 -17.38 9.29 -18.72
N PHE A 11 -16.12 9.11 -18.34
CA PHE A 11 -15.02 9.98 -18.73
C PHE A 11 -14.16 9.22 -19.73
N ALA A 12 -14.14 9.66 -20.98
CA ALA A 12 -13.22 9.13 -21.96
C ALA A 12 -11.80 9.62 -21.63
N VAL A 13 -10.80 8.72 -21.71
CA VAL A 13 -9.38 9.04 -21.56
C VAL A 13 -8.65 8.33 -22.70
N ASP A 14 -8.83 8.86 -23.91
CA ASP A 14 -8.24 8.28 -25.12
C ASP A 14 -7.07 9.13 -25.64
N THR A 15 -6.95 10.37 -25.18
CA THR A 15 -5.94 11.33 -25.61
C THR A 15 -5.42 12.21 -24.46
N PRO A 16 -4.23 12.85 -24.60
CA PRO A 16 -3.76 13.85 -23.64
C PRO A 16 -4.73 15.04 -23.45
N ALA A 17 -5.51 15.39 -24.47
CA ALA A 17 -6.50 16.47 -24.38
C ALA A 17 -7.65 16.12 -23.43
N ASP A 18 -7.98 14.83 -23.30
CA ASP A 18 -8.99 14.37 -22.36
C ASP A 18 -8.50 14.53 -20.91
N VAL A 19 -7.22 14.27 -20.64
CA VAL A 19 -6.59 14.52 -19.33
C VAL A 19 -6.60 16.01 -18.99
N ALA A 20 -6.31 16.89 -19.95
CA ALA A 20 -6.42 18.32 -19.74
C ALA A 20 -7.86 18.75 -19.38
N ALA A 21 -8.87 18.17 -20.04
CA ALA A 21 -10.28 18.43 -19.72
C ALA A 21 -10.67 17.93 -18.32
N LEU A 22 -10.12 16.78 -17.89
CA LEU A 22 -10.26 16.27 -16.51
C LEU A 22 -9.64 17.21 -15.48
N VAL A 23 -8.46 17.75 -15.76
CA VAL A 23 -7.81 18.75 -14.90
C VAL A 23 -8.68 20.00 -14.79
N ASP A 24 -9.26 20.49 -15.89
CA ASP A 24 -10.16 21.66 -15.83
C ASP A 24 -11.42 21.41 -14.99
N MET A 25 -11.89 20.17 -14.89
CA MET A 25 -13.03 19.79 -14.04
C MET A 25 -12.71 19.82 -12.53
N LEU A 26 -11.44 19.88 -12.13
CA LEU A 26 -11.05 19.96 -10.72
C LEU A 26 -11.51 21.27 -10.06
N GLY A 27 -11.55 22.38 -10.79
CA GLY A 27 -12.03 23.67 -10.28
C GLY A 27 -13.48 23.57 -9.76
N PRO A 28 -14.44 23.13 -10.58
CA PRO A 28 -15.79 22.81 -10.13
C PRO A 28 -15.86 21.73 -9.03
N ALA A 29 -15.00 20.71 -9.07
CA ALA A 29 -14.99 19.62 -8.10
C ALA A 29 -14.64 20.07 -6.67
N ALA A 30 -13.98 21.22 -6.51
CA ALA A 30 -13.69 21.83 -5.20
C ALA A 30 -14.97 22.09 -4.38
N THR A 31 -16.13 22.24 -5.02
CA THR A 31 -17.43 22.44 -4.33
C THR A 31 -18.47 21.37 -4.65
N ASN A 32 -18.12 20.36 -5.47
CA ASN A 32 -19.02 19.29 -5.88
C ASN A 32 -18.45 17.90 -5.52
N GLN A 33 -18.88 17.35 -4.39
CA GLN A 33 -18.41 16.05 -3.90
C GLN A 33 -18.65 14.92 -4.90
N ARG A 34 -19.82 14.86 -5.55
CA ARG A 34 -20.12 13.79 -6.51
C ARG A 34 -19.18 13.82 -7.71
N LEU A 35 -18.84 15.01 -8.19
CA LEU A 35 -17.86 15.16 -9.27
C LEU A 35 -16.47 14.77 -8.81
N ARG A 36 -16.08 15.17 -7.60
CA ARG A 36 -14.79 14.80 -6.99
C ARG A 36 -14.63 13.28 -6.88
N ASP A 37 -15.63 12.59 -6.34
CA ASP A 37 -15.64 11.13 -6.21
C ASP A 37 -15.56 10.46 -7.59
N ALA A 38 -16.28 10.98 -8.58
CA ALA A 38 -16.25 10.45 -9.94
C ALA A 38 -14.89 10.68 -10.65
N LEU A 39 -14.21 11.80 -10.37
CA LEU A 39 -12.87 12.09 -10.89
C LEU A 39 -11.78 11.25 -10.20
N CYS A 40 -12.01 10.82 -8.95
CA CYS A 40 -11.08 10.02 -8.16
C CYS A 40 -10.62 8.75 -8.92
N ASP A 41 -11.57 7.93 -9.36
CA ASP A 41 -11.31 6.71 -10.13
C ASP A 41 -10.57 6.97 -11.45
N VAL A 42 -10.92 8.07 -12.12
CA VAL A 42 -10.33 8.43 -13.40
C VAL A 42 -8.88 8.86 -13.23
N PHE A 43 -8.56 9.63 -12.20
CA PHE A 43 -7.18 10.01 -11.91
C PHE A 43 -6.34 8.82 -11.42
N ALA A 44 -6.93 7.85 -10.73
CA ALA A 44 -6.25 6.58 -10.43
C ALA A 44 -5.91 5.79 -11.71
N TYR A 45 -6.83 5.72 -12.68
CA TYR A 45 -6.55 5.17 -14.00
C TYR A 45 -5.43 5.96 -14.72
N VAL A 46 -5.50 7.29 -14.73
CA VAL A 46 -4.45 8.14 -15.33
C VAL A 46 -3.10 7.90 -14.65
N ALA A 47 -3.05 7.77 -13.33
CA ALA A 47 -1.83 7.48 -12.59
C ALA A 47 -1.19 6.14 -13.00
N GLY A 48 -2.02 5.11 -13.19
CA GLY A 48 -1.56 3.77 -13.59
C GLY A 48 -1.16 3.64 -15.06
N VAL A 49 -1.85 4.35 -15.96
CA VAL A 49 -1.76 4.07 -17.42
C VAL A 49 -1.16 5.23 -18.23
N HIS A 50 -1.43 6.48 -17.83
CA HIS A 50 -1.13 7.67 -18.63
C HIS A 50 -0.50 8.80 -17.79
N LEU A 51 0.40 8.42 -16.87
CA LEU A 51 1.06 9.39 -15.98
C LEU A 51 1.73 10.51 -16.79
N ASP A 52 2.34 10.17 -17.93
CA ASP A 52 3.00 11.10 -18.85
C ASP A 52 2.05 12.19 -19.40
N TRP A 53 0.75 11.91 -19.52
CA TRP A 53 -0.25 12.89 -19.96
C TRP A 53 -0.66 13.84 -18.83
N PHE A 54 -0.54 13.41 -17.58
CA PHE A 54 -0.82 14.26 -16.41
C PHE A 54 0.34 15.18 -16.04
N LEU A 55 1.59 14.72 -16.18
CA LEU A 55 2.78 15.48 -15.74
C LEU A 55 2.82 16.95 -16.19
N PRO A 56 2.44 17.34 -17.42
CA PRO A 56 2.38 18.74 -17.83
C PRO A 56 1.43 19.63 -17.02
N HIS A 57 0.48 19.03 -16.30
CA HIS A 57 -0.53 19.70 -15.50
C HIS A 57 -0.24 19.65 -13.99
N GLN A 58 0.75 18.87 -13.56
CA GLN A 58 1.06 18.59 -12.15
C GLN A 58 1.22 19.88 -11.32
N GLU A 59 2.03 20.84 -11.79
CA GLU A 59 2.25 22.11 -11.09
C GLU A 59 0.95 22.91 -10.94
N ARG A 60 0.15 23.01 -12.01
CA ARG A 60 -1.15 23.70 -11.97
C ARG A 60 -2.10 23.06 -10.96
N VAL A 61 -2.15 21.72 -10.92
CA VAL A 61 -3.00 21.01 -9.96
C VAL A 61 -2.63 21.37 -8.53
N VAL A 62 -1.34 21.33 -8.18
CA VAL A 62 -0.88 21.65 -6.83
C VAL A 62 -1.12 23.12 -6.45
N LEU A 63 -0.85 24.05 -7.37
CA LEU A 63 -0.91 25.48 -7.08
C LEU A 63 -2.33 26.05 -7.08
N GLU A 64 -3.25 25.47 -7.87
CA GLU A 64 -4.55 26.10 -8.16
C GLU A 64 -5.76 25.19 -7.91
N LEU A 65 -5.64 23.87 -8.09
CA LEU A 65 -6.80 22.98 -8.21
C LEU A 65 -6.87 21.89 -7.13
N LEU A 66 -5.96 21.93 -6.15
CA LEU A 66 -5.80 20.89 -5.14
C LEU A 66 -7.08 20.63 -4.32
N ASP A 67 -7.85 21.67 -4.01
CA ASP A 67 -9.08 21.57 -3.23
C ASP A 67 -10.17 20.69 -3.92
N GLY A 68 -10.07 20.50 -5.25
CA GLY A 68 -10.93 19.60 -6.03
C GLY A 68 -10.31 18.22 -6.29
N PHE A 69 -9.05 18.01 -5.89
CA PHE A 69 -8.25 16.81 -6.18
C PHE A 69 -8.38 15.77 -5.07
N GLY A 70 -9.58 15.21 -4.92
CA GLY A 70 -9.94 14.23 -3.89
C GLY A 70 -9.53 12.80 -4.21
N VAL A 71 -8.32 12.59 -4.73
CA VAL A 71 -7.75 11.26 -4.96
C VAL A 71 -7.15 10.67 -3.68
N THR A 72 -7.03 9.35 -3.61
CA THR A 72 -6.36 8.68 -2.48
C THR A 72 -4.88 8.98 -2.40
N PHE A 73 -4.29 8.73 -1.24
CA PHE A 73 -2.90 9.07 -0.97
C PHE A 73 -1.87 8.34 -1.85
N ASP A 74 -2.09 7.07 -2.19
CA ASP A 74 -1.27 6.33 -3.16
C ASP A 74 -1.32 6.95 -4.55
N THR A 75 -2.50 7.37 -4.98
CA THR A 75 -2.68 8.10 -6.24
C THR A 75 -1.95 9.44 -6.21
N ARG A 76 -1.97 10.17 -5.08
CA ARG A 76 -1.16 11.39 -4.90
C ARG A 76 0.33 11.10 -4.98
N CYS A 77 0.80 10.05 -4.31
CA CYS A 77 2.21 9.65 -4.33
C CYS A 77 2.70 9.33 -5.75
N THR A 78 1.81 8.93 -6.65
CA THR A 78 2.15 8.72 -8.06
C THR A 78 2.06 10.03 -8.86
N LEU A 79 0.94 10.74 -8.77
CA LEU A 79 0.66 11.91 -9.61
C LEU A 79 1.44 13.17 -9.21
N LEU A 80 1.80 13.34 -7.94
CA LEU A 80 2.50 14.51 -7.42
C LEU A 80 4.01 14.28 -7.26
N HIS A 81 4.49 13.06 -7.46
CA HIS A 81 5.90 12.73 -7.31
C HIS A 81 6.78 13.63 -8.17
N GLY A 82 7.84 14.17 -7.57
CA GLY A 82 8.81 14.99 -8.29
C GLY A 82 8.33 16.40 -8.66
N ALA A 83 7.19 16.85 -8.12
CA ALA A 83 6.71 18.21 -8.37
C ALA A 83 7.78 19.27 -8.01
N PRO A 84 7.83 20.40 -8.76
CA PRO A 84 8.87 21.42 -8.57
C PRO A 84 8.89 22.06 -7.18
N ASP A 85 10.02 22.67 -6.82
CA ASP A 85 10.19 23.36 -5.54
C ASP A 85 9.15 24.48 -5.31
N THR A 86 8.62 25.10 -6.37
CA THR A 86 7.52 26.08 -6.29
C THR A 86 6.27 25.48 -5.66
N CYS A 87 5.94 24.22 -5.97
CA CYS A 87 4.84 23.47 -5.36
C CYS A 87 5.13 23.17 -3.88
N VAL A 88 6.36 22.78 -3.55
CA VAL A 88 6.81 22.51 -2.18
C VAL A 88 6.67 23.75 -1.31
N GLU A 89 7.21 24.89 -1.76
CA GLU A 89 7.12 26.17 -1.06
C GLU A 89 5.67 26.61 -0.87
N HIS A 90 4.83 26.44 -1.89
CA HIS A 90 3.43 26.78 -1.84
C HIS A 90 2.68 25.96 -0.78
N LEU A 91 2.80 24.63 -0.81
CA LEU A 91 2.13 23.74 0.15
C LEU A 91 2.67 23.91 1.57
N ALA A 92 3.99 23.99 1.74
CA ALA A 92 4.61 24.20 3.05
C ALA A 92 4.18 25.53 3.67
N ARG A 93 3.96 26.58 2.85
CA ARG A 93 3.34 27.82 3.32
C ARG A 93 1.87 27.61 3.71
N ARG A 94 1.06 26.96 2.87
CA ARG A 94 -0.37 26.70 3.19
C ARG A 94 -0.53 25.92 4.49
N VAL A 95 0.27 24.87 4.72
CA VAL A 95 0.24 24.08 5.96
C VAL A 95 0.64 24.91 7.18
N ARG A 96 1.64 25.80 7.07
CA ARG A 96 2.02 26.71 8.17
C ARG A 96 0.94 27.74 8.48
N ASP A 97 0.34 28.31 7.45
CA ASP A 97 -0.70 29.33 7.61
C ASP A 97 -1.97 28.72 8.21
N ARG A 98 -2.29 27.48 7.82
CA ARG A 98 -3.40 26.71 8.37
C ARG A 98 -3.12 25.21 8.23
N TRP A 99 -2.99 24.53 9.38
CA TRP A 99 -2.82 23.08 9.42
C TRP A 99 -3.95 22.39 8.64
N SER A 100 -3.56 21.49 7.74
CA SER A 100 -4.43 20.69 6.89
C SER A 100 -3.70 19.39 6.57
N GLU A 101 -4.24 18.27 7.04
CA GLU A 101 -3.72 16.92 6.76
C GLU A 101 -3.63 16.68 5.25
N ASP A 102 -4.67 17.07 4.50
CA ASP A 102 -4.73 16.93 3.05
C ASP A 102 -3.58 17.66 2.31
N HIS A 103 -3.23 18.86 2.77
CA HIS A 103 -2.10 19.60 2.20
C HIS A 103 -0.76 19.02 2.66
N LEU A 104 -0.68 18.50 3.88
CA LEU A 104 0.52 17.86 4.42
C LEU A 104 0.82 16.55 3.70
N GLU A 105 -0.20 15.72 3.49
CA GLU A 105 -0.14 14.53 2.64
C GLU A 105 0.25 14.90 1.21
N SER A 106 -0.37 15.91 0.61
CA SER A 106 -0.01 16.36 -0.73
C SER A 106 1.45 16.82 -0.82
N LEU A 107 1.96 17.47 0.23
CA LEU A 107 3.37 17.84 0.35
C LEU A 107 4.26 16.60 0.49
N ALA A 108 3.88 15.63 1.32
CA ALA A 108 4.62 14.37 1.49
C ALA A 108 4.67 13.55 0.20
N ALA A 109 3.56 13.49 -0.53
CA ALA A 109 3.41 12.79 -1.82
C ALA A 109 4.34 13.32 -2.92
N ILE A 110 4.81 14.57 -2.83
CA ILE A 110 5.82 15.10 -3.75
C ILE A 110 7.12 14.28 -3.66
N GLY A 111 7.49 13.81 -2.47
CA GLY A 111 8.59 12.86 -2.25
C GLY A 111 9.99 13.36 -2.58
N THR A 112 10.17 14.62 -2.98
CA THR A 112 11.50 15.21 -3.24
C THR A 112 12.22 15.50 -1.93
N ALA A 113 13.55 15.62 -1.96
CA ALA A 113 14.33 15.95 -0.76
C ALA A 113 13.88 17.27 -0.09
N PRO A 114 13.59 18.36 -0.83
CA PRO A 114 13.02 19.57 -0.23
C PRO A 114 11.63 19.35 0.39
N ALA A 115 10.76 18.57 -0.25
CA ALA A 115 9.44 18.24 0.28
C ALA A 115 9.53 17.47 1.60
N LEU A 116 10.35 16.42 1.65
CA LEU A 116 10.56 15.60 2.83
C LEU A 116 11.24 16.37 3.98
N ALA A 117 12.12 17.32 3.66
CA ALA A 117 12.68 18.23 4.66
C ALA A 117 11.60 19.15 5.24
N ALA A 118 10.77 19.76 4.39
CA ALA A 118 9.67 20.62 4.80
C ALA A 118 8.65 19.86 5.67
N VAL A 119 8.26 18.64 5.28
CA VAL A 119 7.38 17.78 6.10
C VAL A 119 7.96 17.58 7.50
N ALA A 120 9.23 17.19 7.60
CA ALA A 120 9.86 16.94 8.90
C ALA A 120 9.91 18.20 9.78
N ASP A 121 10.18 19.37 9.20
CA ASP A 121 10.21 20.64 9.93
C ASP A 121 8.82 21.05 10.43
N LEU A 122 7.78 20.85 9.62
CA LEU A 122 6.40 21.17 9.99
C LEU A 122 5.89 20.27 11.11
N VAL A 123 6.13 18.97 10.98
CA VAL A 123 5.56 17.94 11.86
C VAL A 123 6.25 17.92 13.21
N ARG A 124 7.56 18.20 13.29
CA ARG A 124 8.23 18.32 14.60
C ARG A 124 7.68 19.46 15.46
N GLY A 125 7.06 20.46 14.84
CA GLY A 125 6.41 21.57 15.52
C GLY A 125 4.93 21.35 15.85
N HIS A 126 4.37 20.17 15.55
CA HIS A 126 2.93 19.90 15.66
C HIS A 126 2.66 18.45 16.12
N ASP A 127 1.48 18.18 16.67
CA ASP A 127 1.11 16.82 17.11
C ASP A 127 0.71 15.88 15.94
N GLY A 128 0.82 16.33 14.68
CA GLY A 128 0.35 15.59 13.50
C GLY A 128 1.34 14.56 12.93
N LYS A 129 2.16 13.97 13.81
CA LYS A 129 3.18 12.98 13.42
C LYS A 129 2.57 11.62 13.14
N HIS A 130 1.54 11.26 13.88
CA HIS A 130 0.91 9.95 13.85
C HIS A 130 0.24 9.67 12.51
N GLU A 131 -0.47 10.64 11.95
CA GLU A 131 -1.17 10.50 10.67
C GLU A 131 -0.21 10.26 9.50
N LEU A 132 0.95 10.93 9.49
CA LEU A 132 1.98 10.70 8.49
C LEU A 132 2.69 9.35 8.67
N GLU A 133 2.95 8.96 9.93
CA GLU A 133 3.51 7.64 10.22
C GLU A 133 2.55 6.54 9.76
N ASP A 134 1.23 6.72 9.92
CA ASP A 134 0.19 5.84 9.41
C ASP A 134 0.14 5.82 7.88
N ALA A 135 0.41 6.95 7.22
CA ALA A 135 0.56 7.02 5.76
C ALA A 135 1.89 6.45 5.22
N GLY A 136 2.80 5.99 6.09
CA GLY A 136 4.06 5.35 5.70
C GLY A 136 5.26 6.29 5.65
N PHE A 137 5.19 7.45 6.31
CA PHE A 137 6.30 8.40 6.39
C PHE A 137 6.93 8.37 7.77
N TRP A 138 8.20 8.00 7.82
CA TRP A 138 8.97 8.10 9.04
C TRP A 138 9.57 9.49 9.20
N VAL A 139 9.25 10.16 10.30
CA VAL A 139 9.90 11.41 10.68
C VAL A 139 10.93 11.12 11.77
N PRO A 140 12.22 10.98 11.44
CA PRO A 140 13.27 10.74 12.44
C PRO A 140 13.40 11.95 13.39
N PRO A 141 14.06 11.81 14.55
CA PRO A 141 14.29 12.93 15.47
C PRO A 141 15.05 14.11 14.83
N ALA A 142 15.92 13.84 13.86
CA ALA A 142 16.67 14.82 13.10
C ALA A 142 16.80 14.40 11.62
N GLY A 143 16.95 15.37 10.70
CA GLY A 143 17.04 15.12 9.25
C GLY A 143 15.70 15.25 8.51
N PRO A 144 15.63 14.87 7.23
CA PRO A 144 14.37 14.88 6.47
C PRO A 144 13.46 13.70 6.87
N ALA A 145 12.17 13.80 6.54
CA ALA A 145 11.26 12.67 6.58
C ALA A 145 11.68 11.61 5.54
N GLN A 146 11.21 10.38 5.72
CA GLN A 146 11.53 9.27 4.83
C GLN A 146 10.26 8.55 4.44
N GLN A 147 10.05 8.38 3.14
CA GLN A 147 9.04 7.48 2.61
C GLN A 147 9.44 6.03 2.90
N ARG A 148 8.60 5.28 3.61
CA ARG A 148 8.85 3.89 4.03
C ARG A 148 8.06 2.90 3.19
N PHE A 149 8.05 3.15 1.89
CA PHE A 149 7.44 2.32 0.87
C PHE A 149 7.98 2.68 -0.52
N SER A 150 7.73 1.83 -1.51
CA SER A 150 8.11 2.07 -2.90
C SER A 150 7.11 2.99 -3.61
N SER A 151 7.57 3.88 -4.49
CA SER A 151 6.69 4.62 -5.41
C SER A 151 6.25 3.80 -6.63
N HIS A 152 6.87 2.66 -6.89
CA HIS A 152 6.49 1.75 -7.96
C HIS A 152 5.53 0.69 -7.44
N LEU A 153 4.26 0.82 -7.81
CA LEU A 153 3.17 -0.08 -7.47
C LEU A 153 3.09 -1.24 -8.46
N LEU A 154 2.91 -2.45 -7.95
CA LEU A 154 2.59 -3.65 -8.73
C LEU A 154 1.29 -4.26 -8.24
N ALA A 155 0.46 -4.71 -9.18
CA ALA A 155 -0.73 -5.51 -8.88
C ALA A 155 -0.31 -6.95 -8.53
N VAL A 156 -1.03 -7.56 -7.60
CA VAL A 156 -0.84 -8.96 -7.19
C VAL A 156 -1.99 -9.79 -7.74
N GLU A 157 -1.71 -10.50 -8.83
CA GLU A 157 -2.69 -11.33 -9.54
C GLU A 157 -2.53 -12.80 -9.16
N ARG A 158 -3.63 -13.46 -8.81
CA ARG A 158 -3.65 -14.88 -8.47
C ARG A 158 -3.65 -15.74 -9.71
N ARG A 159 -2.83 -16.79 -9.69
CA ARG A 159 -2.88 -17.89 -10.65
C ARG A 159 -3.06 -19.22 -9.92
N PRO A 160 -3.98 -20.11 -10.36
CA PRO A 160 -4.05 -21.46 -9.82
C PRO A 160 -2.81 -22.27 -10.17
N VAL A 161 -2.44 -23.21 -9.30
CA VAL A 161 -1.37 -24.20 -9.51
C VAL A 161 -1.94 -25.60 -9.37
N ALA A 162 -1.38 -26.58 -10.08
CA ALA A 162 -1.96 -27.92 -10.17
C ALA A 162 -1.54 -28.85 -9.02
N ASP A 163 -0.33 -28.69 -8.50
CA ASP A 163 0.22 -29.55 -7.43
C ASP A 163 1.32 -28.85 -6.60
N LEU A 164 1.77 -29.55 -5.55
CA LEU A 164 2.80 -29.06 -4.63
C LEU A 164 4.18 -28.91 -5.31
N ALA A 165 4.50 -29.72 -6.31
CA ALA A 165 5.79 -29.63 -6.98
C ALA A 165 5.87 -28.35 -7.82
N GLU A 166 4.77 -27.98 -8.50
CA GLU A 166 4.63 -26.67 -9.15
C GLU A 166 4.70 -25.54 -8.11
N LEU A 167 3.94 -25.64 -7.02
CA LEU A 167 3.92 -24.63 -5.96
C LEU A 167 5.31 -24.32 -5.39
N LEU A 168 6.13 -25.35 -5.17
CA LEU A 168 7.48 -25.18 -4.64
C LEU A 168 8.46 -24.57 -5.66
N ALA A 169 8.11 -24.58 -6.95
CA ALA A 169 8.96 -24.07 -8.03
C ALA A 169 8.65 -22.62 -8.44
N VAL A 170 7.49 -22.07 -8.06
CA VAL A 170 7.10 -20.71 -8.45
C VAL A 170 7.80 -19.62 -7.63
N ASP A 171 7.95 -18.44 -8.22
CA ASP A 171 8.58 -17.29 -7.56
C ASP A 171 7.76 -16.73 -6.39
N HIS A 172 6.44 -16.90 -6.38
CA HIS A 172 5.59 -16.32 -5.34
C HIS A 172 4.43 -17.25 -4.95
N PRO A 173 4.70 -18.34 -4.20
CA PRO A 173 3.69 -19.31 -3.82
C PRO A 173 2.76 -18.80 -2.72
N VAL A 174 1.49 -19.18 -2.83
CA VAL A 174 0.41 -18.98 -1.86
C VAL A 174 0.11 -20.32 -1.17
N GLY A 175 -0.04 -20.30 0.15
CA GLY A 175 -0.40 -21.51 0.90
C GLY A 175 0.71 -22.58 1.05
N LEU A 176 1.99 -22.19 1.09
CA LEU A 176 3.06 -23.12 1.45
C LEU A 176 2.83 -23.79 2.82
N PRO A 177 3.24 -25.06 3.00
CA PRO A 177 3.22 -25.69 4.32
C PRO A 177 4.01 -24.91 5.37
N LEU A 178 3.50 -24.86 6.62
CA LEU A 178 4.11 -24.07 7.69
C LEU A 178 5.55 -24.46 8.01
N ASP A 179 5.91 -25.73 7.86
CA ASP A 179 7.29 -26.23 8.04
C ASP A 179 8.28 -25.71 6.98
N ARG A 180 7.79 -25.02 5.94
CA ARG A 180 8.62 -24.31 4.95
C ARG A 180 8.89 -22.86 5.31
N VAL A 181 8.06 -22.25 6.15
CA VAL A 181 8.10 -20.81 6.47
C VAL A 181 8.39 -20.53 7.94
N LEU A 182 8.20 -21.49 8.84
CA LEU A 182 8.51 -21.41 10.27
C LEU A 182 9.65 -22.36 10.63
N ARG A 183 10.52 -21.95 11.57
CA ARG A 183 11.56 -22.84 12.11
C ARG A 183 10.99 -23.91 13.05
N GLU A 184 10.06 -23.51 13.92
CA GLU A 184 9.45 -24.39 14.93
C GLU A 184 7.92 -24.37 14.80
N PRO A 185 7.34 -24.88 13.70
CA PRO A 185 5.92 -24.71 13.40
C PRO A 185 5.00 -25.23 14.52
N ALA A 186 5.35 -26.34 15.17
CA ALA A 186 4.55 -26.92 16.24
C ALA A 186 4.53 -26.10 17.55
N ALA A 187 5.47 -25.17 17.72
CA ALA A 187 5.58 -24.30 18.91
C ALA A 187 5.21 -22.84 18.61
N THR A 188 4.88 -22.52 17.36
CA THR A 188 4.64 -21.16 16.89
C THR A 188 3.13 -20.87 16.84
N PRO A 189 2.67 -19.67 17.26
CA PRO A 189 1.24 -19.32 17.24
C PRO A 189 0.66 -19.05 15.83
N VAL A 190 1.44 -19.26 14.77
CA VAL A 190 1.02 -19.05 13.38
C VAL A 190 0.28 -20.29 12.92
N GLU A 191 -0.94 -20.08 12.43
CA GLU A 191 -1.85 -21.16 12.06
C GLU A 191 -1.89 -21.41 10.56
N TRP A 192 -1.43 -20.43 9.75
CA TRP A 192 -1.47 -20.53 8.30
C TRP A 192 -0.52 -19.54 7.60
N HIS A 193 -0.22 -19.81 6.33
CA HIS A 193 0.62 -18.97 5.48
C HIS A 193 -0.22 -18.43 4.31
N PHE A 194 -0.17 -17.12 4.10
CA PHE A 194 -0.86 -16.48 2.98
C PHE A 194 0.02 -16.55 1.72
N LEU A 195 1.12 -15.81 1.68
CA LEU A 195 1.93 -15.61 0.46
C LEU A 195 3.41 -15.51 0.78
N SER A 196 4.25 -16.06 -0.10
CA SER A 196 5.68 -15.82 -0.13
C SER A 196 6.03 -14.88 -1.28
N LEU A 197 6.72 -13.78 -0.98
CA LEU A 197 7.19 -12.80 -1.96
C LEU A 197 8.71 -12.88 -2.10
N ARG A 198 9.21 -13.07 -3.32
CA ARG A 198 10.66 -13.02 -3.60
C ARG A 198 11.16 -11.58 -3.50
N ALA A 199 12.07 -11.29 -2.57
CA ALA A 199 12.53 -9.94 -2.25
C ALA A 199 13.09 -9.20 -3.48
N ALA A 200 13.85 -9.90 -4.33
CA ALA A 200 14.45 -9.34 -5.54
C ALA A 200 13.44 -8.88 -6.61
N ALA A 201 12.19 -9.33 -6.54
CA ALA A 201 11.12 -8.93 -7.46
C ALA A 201 10.27 -7.77 -6.91
N LEU A 202 10.52 -7.32 -5.67
CA LEU A 202 9.73 -6.29 -5.01
C LEU A 202 10.42 -4.93 -5.18
N PRO A 203 9.73 -3.94 -5.74
CA PRO A 203 10.32 -2.63 -5.96
C PRO A 203 10.58 -1.91 -4.65
N GLY A 204 11.70 -1.19 -4.57
CA GLY A 204 12.05 -0.31 -3.45
C GLY A 204 12.34 -1.00 -2.12
N VAL A 205 12.17 -2.33 -2.04
CA VAL A 205 12.44 -3.11 -0.83
C VAL A 205 13.93 -2.99 -0.46
N PRO A 206 14.25 -2.60 0.79
CA PRO A 206 15.62 -2.59 1.30
C PRO A 206 16.33 -3.94 1.21
N GLU A 207 17.65 -3.94 1.39
CA GLU A 207 18.43 -5.18 1.48
C GLU A 207 17.82 -6.10 2.55
N TRP A 208 17.58 -7.36 2.16
CA TRP A 208 16.91 -8.35 2.98
C TRP A 208 17.76 -9.62 3.04
N PRO A 209 17.97 -10.23 4.23
CA PRO A 209 18.89 -11.35 4.40
C PRO A 209 18.38 -12.65 3.77
N ALA A 210 17.09 -12.74 3.44
CA ALA A 210 16.47 -13.93 2.89
C ALA A 210 16.01 -13.71 1.45
N GLU A 211 15.91 -14.80 0.69
CA GLU A 211 15.37 -14.72 -0.68
C GLU A 211 13.89 -14.31 -0.70
N ARG A 212 13.14 -14.67 0.36
CA ARG A 212 11.69 -14.54 0.43
C ARG A 212 11.24 -13.85 1.71
N MET A 213 10.12 -13.15 1.60
CA MET A 213 9.34 -12.64 2.72
C MET A 213 8.01 -13.36 2.75
N HIS A 214 7.54 -13.70 3.93
CA HIS A 214 6.32 -14.48 4.11
C HIS A 214 5.26 -13.62 4.78
N LEU A 215 4.08 -13.54 4.18
CA LEU A 215 2.88 -13.06 4.86
C LEU A 215 2.24 -14.25 5.57
N LEU A 216 2.23 -14.19 6.89
CA LEU A 216 1.73 -15.24 7.79
C LEU A 216 0.56 -14.70 8.60
N GLY A 217 -0.37 -15.57 8.94
CA GLY A 217 -1.45 -15.22 9.84
C GLY A 217 -1.50 -16.15 11.06
N ALA A 218 -1.94 -15.55 12.16
CA ALA A 218 -2.40 -16.24 13.36
C ALA A 218 -3.87 -15.84 13.56
N GLY A 219 -4.60 -16.48 14.47
CA GLY A 219 -5.93 -16.00 14.88
C GLY A 219 -5.95 -14.59 15.55
N GLY A 220 -4.88 -13.79 15.43
CA GLY A 220 -4.73 -12.44 15.95
C GLY A 220 -4.59 -11.39 14.83
N TRP A 221 -4.67 -10.11 15.20
CA TRP A 221 -4.66 -8.98 14.26
C TRP A 221 -3.27 -8.55 13.82
N GLU A 222 -2.25 -8.91 14.60
CA GLU A 222 -0.85 -8.62 14.30
C GLU A 222 0.00 -9.85 14.63
N VAL A 223 0.89 -10.20 13.70
CA VAL A 223 1.93 -11.20 13.88
C VAL A 223 3.27 -10.56 13.57
N ALA A 224 4.21 -10.63 14.51
CA ALA A 224 5.56 -10.14 14.31
C ALA A 224 6.57 -11.26 14.58
N GLY A 225 7.67 -11.28 13.85
CA GLY A 225 8.71 -12.29 14.03
C GLY A 225 10.04 -11.87 13.44
N SER A 226 11.10 -12.55 13.86
CA SER A 226 12.42 -12.36 13.28
C SER A 226 12.61 -13.33 12.12
N VAL A 227 13.34 -12.91 11.08
CA VAL A 227 13.63 -13.75 9.92
C VAL A 227 15.07 -14.24 9.95
N GLY A 228 15.23 -15.55 9.75
CA GLY A 228 16.52 -16.21 9.66
C GLY A 228 17.19 -16.08 8.29
N GLU A 229 18.47 -16.44 8.20
CA GLU A 229 19.17 -16.57 6.91
C GLU A 229 18.51 -17.60 5.96
N ASP A 230 17.80 -18.57 6.53
CA ASP A 230 17.01 -19.58 5.82
C ASP A 230 15.62 -19.05 5.36
N GLY A 231 15.32 -17.78 5.61
CA GLY A 231 14.05 -17.13 5.29
C GLY A 231 12.89 -17.47 6.21
N ARG A 232 13.10 -18.38 7.17
CA ARG A 232 12.04 -18.83 8.08
C ARG A 232 11.90 -17.90 9.28
N TRP A 233 10.66 -17.73 9.72
CA TRP A 233 10.35 -16.97 10.92
C TRP A 233 10.72 -17.74 12.19
N TYR A 234 11.12 -17.00 13.21
CA TYR A 234 11.34 -17.46 14.59
C TYR A 234 11.05 -16.32 15.58
N ASP A 235 11.02 -16.64 16.87
CA ASP A 235 10.64 -15.72 17.95
C ASP A 235 9.32 -14.98 17.64
N VAL A 236 8.35 -15.72 17.09
CA VAL A 236 7.10 -15.13 16.61
C VAL A 236 6.18 -14.80 17.77
N ILE A 237 5.67 -13.57 17.75
CA ILE A 237 4.71 -13.04 18.71
C ILE A 237 3.43 -12.72 17.94
N SER A 238 2.29 -13.08 18.49
CA SER A 238 0.98 -12.65 17.99
C SER A 238 0.26 -11.87 19.08
N GLU A 239 -0.30 -10.72 18.72
CA GLU A 239 -1.16 -9.93 19.60
C GLU A 239 -2.63 -10.21 19.29
N HIS A 240 -3.28 -10.92 20.22
CA HIS A 240 -4.72 -11.13 20.19
C HIS A 240 -5.46 -9.92 20.76
N ARG A 241 -6.43 -9.41 19.99
CA ARG A 241 -7.68 -8.92 20.55
C ARG A 241 -8.69 -10.05 20.36
N ALA A 242 -9.21 -10.59 21.46
CA ALA A 242 -9.97 -11.85 21.50
C ALA A 242 -10.97 -12.00 20.32
N PRO A 243 -10.99 -13.14 19.60
CA PRO A 243 -12.06 -13.42 18.67
C PRO A 243 -13.38 -13.57 19.44
N ALA A 244 -14.48 -13.13 18.85
CA ALA A 244 -15.80 -13.55 19.29
C ALA A 244 -15.90 -15.08 19.19
N GLU A 245 -16.44 -15.71 20.23
CA GLU A 245 -16.63 -17.15 20.36
C GLU A 245 -17.52 -17.69 19.22
N GLU A 246 -16.96 -18.08 18.08
CA GLU A 246 -17.63 -19.00 17.15
C GLU A 246 -16.77 -20.25 16.91
N PRO A 247 -17.31 -21.45 17.17
CA PRO A 247 -16.59 -22.71 17.00
C PRO A 247 -16.44 -23.05 15.51
N TRP A 248 -15.21 -23.35 15.10
CA TRP A 248 -14.83 -23.65 13.72
C TRP A 248 -15.02 -25.12 13.34
N ASN A 249 -15.48 -25.35 12.11
CA ASN A 249 -15.42 -26.62 11.39
C ASN A 249 -14.30 -26.50 10.34
N GLY A 250 -13.21 -27.24 10.54
CA GLY A 250 -12.13 -27.32 9.58
C GLY A 250 -12.56 -27.92 8.26
N ASN A 251 -12.56 -27.10 7.22
CA ASN A 251 -12.45 -27.57 5.86
C ASN A 251 -11.08 -27.14 5.32
N ASP A 252 -10.24 -28.15 5.09
CA ASP A 252 -9.13 -28.11 4.16
C ASP A 252 -9.70 -27.77 2.77
N ASP A 253 -9.78 -26.48 2.43
CA ASP A 253 -10.22 -26.10 1.09
C ASP A 253 -9.03 -26.26 0.12
N PRO A 254 -9.11 -27.16 -0.87
CA PRO A 254 -8.08 -27.36 -1.89
C PRO A 254 -7.80 -26.11 -2.75
N ASP A 255 -8.63 -25.07 -2.64
CA ASP A 255 -8.40 -23.75 -3.24
C ASP A 255 -7.44 -22.85 -2.42
N SER A 256 -6.66 -23.40 -1.48
CA SER A 256 -5.66 -22.65 -0.70
C SER A 256 -4.29 -22.50 -1.37
N TRP A 257 -3.99 -23.29 -2.40
CA TRP A 257 -2.73 -23.21 -3.14
C TRP A 257 -2.85 -22.33 -4.37
N GLY A 258 -1.75 -21.64 -4.68
CA GLY A 258 -1.69 -20.75 -5.83
C GLY A 258 -0.29 -20.20 -6.03
N ALA A 259 -0.14 -19.47 -7.11
CA ALA A 259 0.99 -18.59 -7.33
C ALA A 259 0.47 -17.18 -7.51
N VAL A 260 1.28 -16.18 -7.22
CA VAL A 260 1.01 -14.82 -7.68
C VAL A 260 1.94 -14.42 -8.79
N VAL A 261 1.39 -13.60 -9.68
CA VAL A 261 2.13 -12.87 -10.69
C VAL A 261 2.09 -11.41 -10.28
N LEU A 262 3.28 -10.81 -10.13
CA LEU A 262 3.41 -9.38 -9.92
C LEU A 262 3.46 -8.70 -11.28
N ARG A 263 2.58 -7.74 -11.52
CA ARG A 263 2.54 -7.02 -12.80
C ARG A 263 2.38 -5.52 -12.60
N PRO A 264 2.91 -4.69 -13.52
CA PRO A 264 2.65 -3.25 -13.52
C PRO A 264 1.16 -2.94 -13.66
N TYR A 265 0.77 -1.74 -13.23
CA TYR A 265 -0.55 -1.21 -13.51
C TYR A 265 -0.67 -0.90 -15.01
N ASP A 266 -1.83 -1.22 -15.58
CA ASP A 266 -2.12 -0.99 -17.00
C ASP A 266 -3.63 -0.83 -17.25
N ASP A 267 -4.01 -0.78 -18.52
CA ASP A 267 -5.39 -0.57 -18.99
C ASP A 267 -6.30 -1.81 -18.88
N THR A 268 -5.77 -2.95 -18.43
CA THR A 268 -6.54 -4.17 -18.20
C THR A 268 -7.09 -4.27 -16.77
N LEU A 269 -6.63 -3.40 -15.86
CA LEU A 269 -7.10 -3.32 -14.48
C LEU A 269 -8.40 -2.51 -14.37
N VAL A 270 -9.23 -2.87 -13.39
CA VAL A 270 -10.44 -2.15 -13.02
C VAL A 270 -10.13 -1.23 -11.85
N TYR A 271 -10.17 0.09 -12.09
CA TYR A 271 -9.93 1.11 -11.08
C TYR A 271 -11.24 1.54 -10.41
N SER A 272 -11.30 1.47 -9.08
CA SER A 272 -12.47 1.83 -8.29
C SER A 272 -12.10 2.23 -6.87
N ASN A 273 -12.67 3.33 -6.38
CA ASN A 273 -12.26 4.01 -5.16
C ASN A 273 -10.73 4.20 -5.11
N SER A 274 -10.13 4.52 -6.26
CA SER A 274 -8.68 4.54 -6.49
C SER A 274 -7.90 3.24 -6.21
N HIS A 275 -8.58 2.11 -6.12
CA HIS A 275 -7.96 0.80 -5.95
C HIS A 275 -8.21 -0.12 -7.15
N ILE A 276 -7.46 -1.21 -7.23
CA ILE A 276 -7.58 -2.20 -8.32
C ILE A 276 -8.23 -3.53 -7.90
N HIS A 277 -8.67 -3.63 -6.64
CA HIS A 277 -9.23 -4.86 -6.05
C HIS A 277 -10.55 -5.33 -6.70
N SER A 278 -11.20 -4.47 -7.50
CA SER A 278 -12.36 -4.85 -8.31
C SER A 278 -11.98 -5.60 -9.59
N THR A 279 -10.68 -5.70 -9.91
CA THR A 279 -10.18 -6.50 -11.03
C THR A 279 -10.28 -7.98 -10.67
N PRO A 280 -10.86 -8.83 -11.52
CA PRO A 280 -10.87 -10.28 -11.31
C PRO A 280 -9.46 -10.82 -11.03
N ASP A 281 -9.36 -11.74 -10.08
CA ASP A 281 -8.12 -12.42 -9.67
C ASP A 281 -7.01 -11.52 -9.08
N VAL A 282 -7.19 -10.19 -9.05
CA VAL A 282 -6.32 -9.28 -8.30
C VAL A 282 -6.79 -9.23 -6.86
N PHE A 283 -5.89 -9.53 -5.94
CA PHE A 283 -6.20 -9.51 -4.51
C PHE A 283 -5.20 -8.65 -3.73
N GLY A 284 -4.49 -7.73 -4.37
CA GLY A 284 -3.63 -6.84 -3.63
C GLY A 284 -2.64 -6.04 -4.46
N THR A 285 -1.75 -5.36 -3.75
CA THR A 285 -0.69 -4.52 -4.27
C THR A 285 0.63 -4.80 -3.55
N VAL A 286 1.73 -4.64 -4.26
CA VAL A 286 3.09 -4.61 -3.73
C VAL A 286 3.67 -3.23 -4.01
N GLY A 287 4.36 -2.67 -3.02
CA GLY A 287 4.79 -1.27 -3.01
C GLY A 287 3.63 -0.31 -2.74
N GLY A 288 3.93 0.98 -2.79
CA GLY A 288 3.01 2.06 -2.44
C GLY A 288 2.79 2.21 -0.94
N PRO A 289 2.07 3.27 -0.53
CA PRO A 289 1.75 3.45 0.87
C PRO A 289 0.85 2.29 1.36
N PRO A 290 0.87 2.01 2.67
CA PRO A 290 -0.07 1.08 3.28
C PRO A 290 -1.52 1.48 2.96
N ILE A 291 -2.36 0.46 2.80
CA ILE A 291 -3.80 0.63 2.57
C ILE A 291 -4.50 -0.03 3.76
N GLY A 292 -5.23 0.76 4.55
CA GLY A 292 -5.94 0.27 5.74
C GLY A 292 -6.19 1.35 6.78
N VAL A 293 -6.95 1.00 7.82
CA VAL A 293 -7.35 1.91 8.92
C VAL A 293 -6.47 1.80 10.17
N TYR A 294 -5.38 1.05 10.09
CA TYR A 294 -4.51 0.77 11.25
C TYR A 294 -3.14 1.38 11.05
N SER A 295 -2.56 1.78 12.18
CA SER A 295 -1.24 2.41 12.19
C SER A 295 -0.16 1.48 11.68
N ASN A 296 0.78 2.07 10.96
CA ASN A 296 1.95 1.33 10.51
C ASN A 296 2.81 0.93 11.71
N PRO A 297 3.21 -0.34 11.80
CA PRO A 297 3.98 -0.80 12.93
C PRO A 297 5.36 -0.14 12.93
N SER A 298 5.81 0.22 14.13
CA SER A 298 7.22 0.48 14.39
C SER A 298 7.92 -0.81 14.80
N CYS A 299 9.16 -0.99 14.37
CA CYS A 299 9.95 -2.15 14.72
C CYS A 299 10.09 -2.22 16.25
N ARG A 300 9.68 -3.35 16.83
CA ARG A 300 9.73 -3.59 18.28
C ARG A 300 11.15 -3.55 18.86
N SER A 301 12.16 -3.73 18.02
CA SER A 301 13.58 -3.77 18.42
C SER A 301 14.24 -2.39 18.38
N CYS A 302 14.10 -1.64 17.28
CA CYS A 302 14.77 -0.35 17.09
C CYS A 302 13.84 0.88 17.15
N GLY A 303 12.52 0.69 17.22
CA GLY A 303 11.52 1.76 17.27
C GLY A 303 11.30 2.52 15.95
N ARG A 304 11.96 2.12 14.86
CA ARG A 304 11.82 2.74 13.54
C ARG A 304 10.52 2.29 12.86
N LEU A 305 9.84 3.19 12.17
CA LEU A 305 8.70 2.83 11.32
C LEU A 305 9.11 1.79 10.28
N MET A 306 8.37 0.69 10.21
CA MET A 306 8.70 -0.42 9.31
C MET A 306 8.37 -0.04 7.86
N PHE A 307 9.14 -0.59 6.92
CA PHE A 307 8.93 -0.43 5.49
C PHE A 307 7.74 -1.28 5.05
N HIS A 308 6.72 -0.67 4.45
CA HIS A 308 5.57 -1.38 3.89
C HIS A 308 5.96 -2.05 2.57
N VAL A 309 5.67 -3.35 2.48
CA VAL A 309 6.02 -4.19 1.33
C VAL A 309 4.81 -4.45 0.45
N ALA A 310 3.68 -4.82 1.05
CA ALA A 310 2.49 -5.25 0.31
C ALA A 310 1.22 -5.07 1.14
N THR A 311 0.08 -4.89 0.48
CA THR A 311 -1.26 -5.03 1.06
C THR A 311 -2.07 -5.98 0.20
N LEU A 312 -2.64 -7.00 0.81
CA LEU A 312 -3.37 -8.07 0.14
C LEU A 312 -4.73 -8.28 0.79
N THR A 313 -5.77 -8.47 0.02
CA THR A 313 -7.09 -8.91 0.46
C THR A 313 -7.07 -10.42 0.70
N ASN A 314 -7.28 -10.81 1.95
CA ASN A 314 -7.63 -12.16 2.35
C ASN A 314 -9.15 -12.30 2.31
N GLN A 315 -9.65 -13.36 1.67
CA GLN A 315 -11.08 -13.72 1.66
C GLN A 315 -11.39 -14.91 2.58
N ILE A 316 -10.38 -15.43 3.29
CA ILE A 316 -10.55 -16.53 4.22
C ILE A 316 -10.94 -15.94 5.57
N ARG A 317 -12.25 -15.95 5.84
CA ARG A 317 -12.85 -15.28 6.99
C ARG A 317 -12.31 -15.75 8.34
N GLU A 318 -11.98 -17.03 8.40
CA GLU A 318 -11.43 -17.73 9.56
C GLU A 318 -10.05 -17.19 9.95
N TYR A 319 -9.38 -16.52 9.01
CA TYR A 319 -7.99 -16.10 9.10
C TYR A 319 -7.83 -14.59 8.94
N ALA A 320 -8.84 -13.89 9.42
CA ALA A 320 -9.02 -12.46 9.30
C ALA A 320 -9.38 -12.01 7.86
N ASP A 321 -10.69 -12.07 7.56
CA ASP A 321 -11.27 -11.52 6.32
C ASP A 321 -10.90 -10.04 6.19
N GLY A 322 -10.26 -9.68 5.08
CA GLY A 322 -9.95 -8.30 4.80
C GLY A 322 -8.53 -8.02 4.35
N PHE A 323 -8.10 -6.77 4.48
CA PHE A 323 -6.74 -6.40 4.09
C PHE A 323 -5.74 -6.99 5.08
N CYS A 324 -4.60 -7.43 4.56
CA CYS A 324 -3.46 -7.89 5.31
C CYS A 324 -2.22 -7.22 4.72
N SER A 325 -1.37 -6.63 5.56
CA SER A 325 -0.19 -5.91 5.09
C SER A 325 1.09 -6.51 5.66
N LEU A 326 2.12 -6.59 4.82
CA LEU A 326 3.46 -7.02 5.18
C LEU A 326 4.35 -5.80 5.39
N TYR A 327 5.05 -5.76 6.51
CA TYR A 327 6.05 -4.75 6.84
C TYR A 327 7.37 -5.41 7.22
N ILE A 328 8.48 -4.72 6.96
CA ILE A 328 9.83 -5.17 7.33
C ILE A 328 10.64 -4.07 8.02
N CYS A 329 11.55 -4.47 8.88
CA CYS A 329 12.63 -3.63 9.38
C CYS A 329 13.95 -4.13 8.79
N GLU A 330 14.55 -3.32 7.93
CA GLU A 330 15.83 -3.63 7.26
C GLU A 330 17.00 -3.72 8.24
N ASP A 331 16.94 -3.02 9.38
CA ASP A 331 18.04 -2.98 10.34
C ASP A 331 18.03 -4.19 11.30
N CYS A 332 16.83 -4.69 11.61
CA CYS A 332 16.63 -5.74 12.62
C CYS A 332 16.16 -7.06 12.04
N HIS A 333 15.85 -7.11 10.74
CA HIS A 333 15.30 -8.28 10.03
C HIS A 333 14.03 -8.83 10.69
N VAL A 334 13.21 -7.90 11.22
CA VAL A 334 11.90 -8.20 11.80
C VAL A 334 10.84 -7.96 10.73
N THR A 335 9.90 -8.89 10.63
CA THR A 335 8.68 -8.77 9.83
C THR A 335 7.49 -8.52 10.74
N ALA A 336 6.52 -7.77 10.23
CA ALA A 336 5.20 -7.65 10.84
C ALA A 336 4.14 -7.88 9.77
N CYS A 337 3.17 -8.73 10.06
CA CYS A 337 1.97 -8.93 9.27
C CYS A 337 0.81 -8.36 10.08
N THR A 338 0.14 -7.34 9.55
CA THR A 338 -1.11 -6.86 10.12
C THR A 338 -2.26 -7.45 9.32
N ALA A 339 -3.33 -7.85 10.00
CA ALA A 339 -4.58 -8.30 9.39
C ALA A 339 -5.70 -7.37 9.84
N PRO A 340 -5.76 -6.14 9.30
CA PRO A 340 -6.87 -5.23 9.54
C PRO A 340 -8.15 -5.80 8.94
N ASN A 341 -8.89 -6.65 9.69
CA ASN A 341 -10.20 -7.13 9.24
C ASN A 341 -11.04 -5.96 8.75
N TRP A 342 -11.85 -6.24 7.74
CA TRP A 342 -12.96 -5.37 7.38
C TRP A 342 -13.96 -5.33 8.56
N ASN A 343 -14.37 -4.14 8.94
CA ASN A 343 -15.62 -3.94 9.67
C ASN A 343 -16.76 -3.83 8.66
#